data_AF-A0A318ZQL4-F1
#
_entry.id   AF-A0A318ZQL4-F1
#
_cell.length_a   1.000
_cell.length_b   1.000
_cell.length_c   1.000
_cell.angle_alpha   90.00
_cell.angle_beta   90.00
_cell.angle_gamma   90.00
#
_symmetry.space_group_name_H-M   'P 1'
#
loop_
_entity.id
_entity.type
_entity.pdbx_description
1 polymer ?
#
loop_
_entity_poly.entity_id
_entity_poly.type
_entity_poly.pdbx_seq_one_letter_code
_entity_poly.pdbx_strand_id
1 'polypeptide(L)'
;MACYPRLPYPDQTGLNGQLIGWTRVGNFTAVATLLEDPDAVDLPRHGETALHEAIRYKRLDLLRYLIGRGFDVNQKGPDAYGAICLTPLHFAAVGNSAEAVDILLSAGADATVDDASTDGSSTRGVFSTGEDKGPHTPFLAAAVWGSDAVVQRLIDRLPPGTIADHEWPLALSAASLYRHPKALVAILRHYPAPMVPQEILDRALAEAAAKEDHNADLAMFPAPPEESWQRGLEAVQLLLAQGARPNPQQPSLPPSIYRSSRVKPRPIIEAVVETSMGMEMLQMLLDHGLELPQPSSTARKPGEPSLFARAVHNGNPDLIHFFHEYQAAVLDVNEELPETHLWTGGSLLHAAAKNGRPETVQFLLNHGADPLQMNGKGWLPIHQACQQRHLPVIELLWPCSSSSPAFPDLANYRTRDGHTAFHLAKCWSAADDPAVEALSMRLFYFFKDKGADLSSLNTHGKSILHYIPFYDEERFCAIMEAGARLRPDAEGQTELHHSMREPDWELLDVKFLLRQGASKDINAQDNKGRTPLYFYLEWNFYVPGDEQQMRAEVVDLLMEAGADADIPAASGKTARDVAKAKKFPYDFDKWKTEG
;
A
#
# COMPACT_ATOMS: atom_id res chain seq x y z
N MET A 1 -12.04 -18.41 49.49
CA MET A 1 -12.67 -17.74 48.32
C MET A 1 -12.09 -16.35 48.19
N ALA A 2 -10.99 -16.22 47.46
CA ALA A 2 -10.59 -14.98 46.81
C ALA A 2 -10.46 -15.36 45.33
N CYS A 3 -11.24 -14.71 44.47
CA CYS A 3 -11.35 -15.03 43.07
C CYS A 3 -10.00 -14.81 42.36
N TYR A 4 -9.36 -15.90 41.94
CA TYR A 4 -8.32 -15.85 40.91
C TYR A 4 -8.94 -15.24 39.65
N PRO A 5 -8.39 -14.15 39.09
CA PRO A 5 -8.75 -13.77 37.74
C PRO A 5 -8.32 -14.92 36.84
N ARG A 6 -9.29 -15.50 36.13
CA ARG A 6 -9.11 -16.61 35.19
C ARG A 6 -7.88 -16.34 34.30
N LEU A 7 -6.95 -17.28 34.32
CA LEU A 7 -5.95 -17.49 33.28
C LEU A 7 -6.60 -17.43 31.89
N PRO A 8 -6.03 -16.69 30.93
CA PRO A 8 -6.40 -16.82 29.53
C PRO A 8 -5.41 -17.74 28.80
N TYR A 9 -5.13 -18.96 29.28
CA TYR A 9 -4.43 -19.96 28.44
C TYR A 9 -4.84 -21.39 28.85
N PRO A 10 -5.09 -22.29 27.89
CA PRO A 10 -5.36 -23.70 28.16
C PRO A 10 -4.10 -24.38 28.73
N ASP A 11 -4.28 -25.31 29.66
CA ASP A 11 -3.22 -26.09 30.35
C ASP A 11 -2.26 -26.86 29.40
N GLN A 12 -2.51 -26.83 28.09
CA GLN A 12 -1.77 -27.55 27.03
C GLN A 12 -0.50 -26.84 26.52
N THR A 13 -0.16 -25.62 26.99
CA THR A 13 0.94 -24.80 26.41
C THR A 13 2.34 -24.99 27.03
N GLY A 14 2.51 -25.90 28.00
CA GLY A 14 3.79 -26.16 28.68
C GLY A 14 4.25 -25.03 29.61
N LEU A 15 5.22 -25.30 30.50
CA LEU A 15 5.65 -24.36 31.55
C LEU A 15 6.20 -23.03 30.99
N ASN A 16 6.94 -23.05 29.88
CA ASN A 16 7.44 -21.83 29.24
C ASN A 16 6.30 -20.95 28.69
N GLY A 17 5.28 -21.55 28.05
CA GLY A 17 4.12 -20.82 27.56
C GLY A 17 3.31 -20.16 28.69
N GLN A 18 3.17 -20.84 29.83
CA GLN A 18 2.54 -20.28 31.02
C GLN A 18 3.36 -19.12 31.60
N LEU A 19 4.69 -19.28 31.72
CA LEU A 19 5.60 -18.22 32.18
C LEU A 19 5.46 -16.96 31.32
N ILE A 20 5.49 -17.12 29.99
CA ILE A 20 5.30 -16.02 29.04
C ILE A 20 3.94 -15.34 29.25
N GLY A 21 2.86 -16.13 29.27
CA GLY A 21 1.50 -15.61 29.45
C GLY A 21 1.33 -14.80 30.74
N TRP A 22 1.85 -15.32 31.85
CA TRP A 22 1.78 -14.63 33.14
C TRP A 22 2.64 -13.38 33.19
N THR A 23 3.80 -13.42 32.54
CA THR A 23 4.69 -12.26 32.42
C THR A 23 4.02 -11.13 31.65
N ARG A 24 3.32 -11.42 30.54
CA ARG A 24 2.54 -10.42 29.77
C ARG A 24 1.48 -9.73 30.62
N VAL A 25 0.70 -10.53 31.36
CA VAL A 25 -0.37 -10.02 32.23
C VAL A 25 0.21 -9.24 33.43
N GLY A 26 1.46 -9.50 33.80
CA GLY A 26 2.12 -8.88 34.95
C GLY A 26 1.75 -9.56 36.27
N ASN A 27 1.34 -10.83 36.25
CA ASN A 27 0.97 -11.56 37.45
C ASN A 27 2.22 -12.08 38.18
N PHE A 28 2.78 -11.23 39.05
CA PHE A 28 4.00 -11.52 39.78
C PHE A 28 3.91 -12.82 40.61
N THR A 29 2.81 -13.01 41.32
CA THR A 29 2.61 -14.18 42.17
C THR A 29 2.60 -15.47 41.35
N ALA A 30 1.91 -15.49 40.22
CA ALA A 30 1.87 -16.68 39.36
C ALA A 30 3.24 -16.99 38.73
N VAL A 31 3.98 -15.96 38.29
CA VAL A 31 5.36 -16.14 37.80
C VAL A 31 6.27 -16.69 38.90
N ALA A 32 6.19 -16.14 40.12
CA ALA A 32 7.00 -16.57 41.24
C ALA A 32 6.72 -18.03 41.63
N THR A 33 5.44 -18.40 41.75
CA THR A 33 5.04 -19.79 42.05
C THR A 33 5.49 -20.76 40.96
N LEU A 34 5.39 -20.38 39.68
CA LEU A 34 5.81 -21.23 38.58
C LEU A 34 7.33 -21.47 38.58
N LEU A 35 8.13 -20.46 38.92
CA LEU A 35 9.60 -20.59 39.02
C LEU A 35 10.08 -21.26 40.31
N GLU A 36 9.18 -21.62 41.22
CA GLU A 36 9.45 -22.46 42.39
C GLU A 36 9.16 -23.94 42.11
N ASP A 37 8.50 -24.26 40.99
CA ASP A 37 8.24 -25.62 40.56
C ASP A 37 9.55 -26.34 40.19
N PRO A 38 9.83 -27.56 40.74
CA PRO A 38 10.98 -28.36 40.35
C PRO A 38 11.08 -28.63 38.83
N ASP A 39 9.95 -28.67 38.13
CA ASP A 39 9.90 -28.92 36.68
C ASP A 39 10.29 -27.67 35.86
N ALA A 40 10.39 -26.49 36.51
CA ALA A 40 10.76 -25.21 35.89
C ALA A 40 12.26 -24.87 36.00
N VAL A 41 13.08 -25.75 36.57
CA VAL A 41 14.51 -25.49 36.87
C VAL A 41 15.35 -25.17 35.63
N ASP A 42 15.00 -25.72 34.47
CA ASP A 42 15.71 -25.46 33.21
C ASP A 42 15.14 -24.27 32.40
N LEU A 43 14.04 -23.63 32.86
CA LEU A 43 13.49 -22.45 32.19
C LEU A 43 14.48 -21.28 32.11
N PRO A 44 15.33 -20.97 33.10
CA PRO A 44 16.34 -19.93 32.92
C PRO A 44 17.38 -20.26 31.83
N ARG A 45 17.53 -21.54 31.45
CA ARG A 45 18.47 -22.00 30.42
C ARG A 45 17.87 -22.08 29.02
N HIS A 46 16.57 -22.35 28.92
CA HIS A 46 15.85 -22.60 27.65
C HIS A 46 14.50 -21.87 27.55
N GLY A 47 14.18 -20.99 28.48
CA GLY A 47 12.95 -20.20 28.57
C GLY A 47 13.02 -19.00 27.67
N GLU A 48 12.86 -19.27 26.39
CA GLU A 48 13.01 -18.30 25.33
C GLU A 48 11.86 -17.26 25.43
N THR A 49 12.18 -15.98 25.68
CA THR A 49 11.31 -14.75 25.65
C THR A 49 10.74 -14.14 26.92
N ALA A 50 10.88 -14.72 28.11
CA ALA A 50 10.26 -14.13 29.31
C ALA A 50 10.77 -12.68 29.59
N LEU A 51 12.06 -12.42 29.39
CA LEU A 51 12.65 -11.08 29.52
C LEU A 51 12.12 -10.11 28.45
N HIS A 52 12.02 -10.55 27.19
CA HIS A 52 11.52 -9.74 26.07
C HIS A 52 10.07 -9.32 26.29
N GLU A 53 9.23 -10.23 26.78
CA GLU A 53 7.82 -9.98 27.07
C GLU A 53 7.65 -9.05 28.28
N ALA A 54 8.48 -9.19 29.30
CA ALA A 54 8.52 -8.25 30.42
C ALA A 54 8.83 -6.82 29.94
N ILE A 55 9.76 -6.65 28.99
CA ILE A 55 10.09 -5.34 28.42
C ILE A 55 8.95 -4.80 27.54
N ARG A 56 8.45 -5.63 26.61
CA ARG A 56 7.36 -5.27 25.69
C ARG A 56 6.13 -4.75 26.43
N TYR A 57 5.77 -5.38 27.55
CA TYR A 57 4.62 -5.02 28.36
C TYR A 57 4.95 -4.12 29.57
N LYS A 58 6.16 -3.54 29.61
CA LYS A 58 6.62 -2.59 30.64
C LYS A 58 6.52 -3.13 32.07
N ARG A 59 6.81 -4.42 32.26
CA ARG A 59 6.81 -5.13 33.55
C ARG A 59 8.21 -5.16 34.16
N LEU A 60 8.72 -4.00 34.54
CA LEU A 60 10.12 -3.84 34.99
C LEU A 60 10.42 -4.58 36.31
N ASP A 61 9.44 -4.72 37.20
CA ASP A 61 9.60 -5.52 38.44
C ASP A 61 9.79 -7.01 38.13
N LEU A 62 8.99 -7.52 37.19
CA LEU A 62 9.14 -8.89 36.69
C LEU A 62 10.46 -9.06 35.94
N LEU A 63 10.89 -8.06 35.17
CA LEU A 63 12.20 -8.08 34.52
C LEU A 63 13.33 -8.26 35.54
N ARG A 64 13.37 -7.44 36.60
CA ARG A 64 14.37 -7.56 37.68
C ARG A 64 14.31 -8.93 38.35
N TYR A 65 13.11 -9.43 38.61
CA TYR A 65 12.91 -10.72 39.26
C TYR A 65 13.39 -11.89 38.39
N LEU A 66 13.05 -11.91 37.11
CA LEU A 66 13.48 -12.93 36.16
C LEU A 66 15.01 -12.95 36.02
N ILE A 67 15.65 -11.78 35.92
CA ILE A 67 17.12 -11.67 35.91
C ILE A 67 17.71 -12.26 37.21
N GLY A 68 17.12 -11.94 38.36
CA GLY A 68 17.54 -12.50 39.65
C GLY A 68 17.38 -14.03 39.76
N ARG A 69 16.54 -14.64 38.92
CA ARG A 69 16.36 -16.10 38.81
C ARG A 69 17.29 -16.76 37.78
N GLY A 70 18.22 -16.00 37.20
CA GLY A 70 19.28 -16.53 36.34
C GLY A 70 18.93 -16.61 34.86
N PHE A 71 17.88 -15.92 34.40
CA PHE A 71 17.57 -15.80 32.97
C PHE A 71 18.69 -14.99 32.27
N ASP A 72 19.15 -15.49 31.13
CA ASP A 72 20.23 -14.86 30.36
C ASP A 72 19.79 -13.53 29.72
N VAL A 73 20.44 -12.45 30.14
CA VAL A 73 20.17 -11.07 29.67
C VAL A 73 20.60 -10.81 28.24
N ASN A 74 21.43 -11.69 27.66
CA ASN A 74 21.91 -11.59 26.28
C ASN A 74 21.23 -12.60 25.35
N GLN A 75 20.28 -13.38 25.86
CA GLN A 75 19.60 -14.40 25.07
C GLN A 75 18.83 -13.77 23.90
N LYS A 76 19.13 -14.20 22.68
CA LYS A 76 18.32 -13.87 21.51
C LYS A 76 17.01 -14.66 21.58
N GLY A 77 15.87 -13.99 21.38
CA GLY A 77 14.55 -14.64 21.38
C GLY A 77 14.35 -15.58 20.17
N PRO A 78 13.40 -16.54 20.25
CA PRO A 78 13.04 -17.46 19.19
C PRO A 78 11.96 -16.85 18.29
N ASP A 79 11.81 -17.49 17.13
CA ASP A 79 10.94 -17.04 16.07
C ASP A 79 9.50 -17.50 16.20
N ALA A 80 8.59 -16.59 16.61
CA ALA A 80 7.16 -16.86 16.45
C ALA A 80 6.70 -16.71 14.98
N TYR A 81 7.50 -16.09 14.11
CA TYR A 81 7.18 -15.82 12.70
C TYR A 81 8.35 -16.03 11.70
N GLY A 82 9.45 -16.66 12.13
CA GLY A 82 10.47 -17.22 11.22
C GLY A 82 11.64 -16.32 10.76
N ALA A 83 11.93 -15.15 11.35
CA ALA A 83 13.26 -14.52 11.29
C ALA A 83 13.53 -13.36 12.31
N ILE A 84 13.51 -13.55 13.65
CA ILE A 84 13.69 -12.47 14.64
C ILE A 84 14.63 -12.89 15.79
N CYS A 85 15.90 -12.49 15.67
CA CYS A 85 16.99 -12.79 16.62
C CYS A 85 17.39 -11.56 17.46
N LEU A 86 16.51 -11.10 18.35
CA LEU A 86 16.72 -9.88 19.16
C LEU A 86 17.07 -10.20 20.62
N THR A 87 17.99 -9.43 21.20
CA THR A 87 18.29 -9.45 22.65
C THR A 87 17.26 -8.61 23.44
N PRO A 88 17.16 -8.79 24.77
CA PRO A 88 16.37 -7.91 25.62
C PRO A 88 16.74 -6.42 25.45
N LEU A 89 18.02 -6.11 25.20
CA LEU A 89 18.47 -4.73 25.01
C LEU A 89 17.96 -4.13 23.69
N HIS A 90 17.83 -4.92 22.62
CA HIS A 90 17.14 -4.48 21.40
C HIS A 90 15.65 -4.19 21.66
N PHE A 91 14.97 -5.00 22.45
CA PHE A 91 13.58 -4.74 22.82
C PHE A 91 13.43 -3.46 23.66
N ALA A 92 14.38 -3.20 24.56
CA ALA A 92 14.42 -1.94 25.30
C ALA A 92 14.61 -0.75 24.36
N ALA A 93 15.46 -0.90 23.32
CA ALA A 93 15.63 0.06 22.25
C ALA A 93 14.35 0.29 21.45
N VAL A 94 13.64 -0.75 21.00
CA VAL A 94 12.35 -0.58 20.27
C VAL A 94 11.28 0.08 21.15
N GLY A 95 11.24 -0.24 22.44
CA GLY A 95 10.25 0.29 23.39
C GLY A 95 10.58 1.66 23.99
N ASN A 96 11.70 2.29 23.60
CA ASN A 96 12.27 3.51 24.18
C ASN A 96 12.32 3.50 25.74
N SER A 97 12.71 2.36 26.34
CA SER A 97 12.71 2.19 27.80
C SER A 97 14.11 2.35 28.40
N ALA A 98 14.46 3.58 28.79
CA ALA A 98 15.74 3.86 29.44
C ALA A 98 15.91 3.10 30.78
N GLU A 99 14.83 2.88 31.53
CA GLU A 99 14.90 2.12 32.77
C GLU A 99 15.19 0.64 32.53
N ALA A 100 14.62 0.03 31.48
CA ALA A 100 14.97 -1.34 31.11
C ALA A 100 16.44 -1.45 30.70
N VAL A 101 16.99 -0.46 29.99
CA VAL A 101 18.44 -0.39 29.68
C VAL A 101 19.26 -0.37 30.96
N ASP A 102 18.89 0.45 31.95
CA ASP A 102 19.62 0.51 33.22
C ASP A 102 19.60 -0.82 33.97
N ILE A 103 18.45 -1.51 33.98
CA ILE A 103 18.31 -2.85 34.58
C ILE A 103 19.22 -3.85 33.87
N LEU A 104 19.16 -3.91 32.55
CA LEU A 104 19.88 -4.88 31.73
C LEU A 104 21.39 -4.66 31.79
N LEU A 105 21.87 -3.42 31.63
CA LEU A 105 23.30 -3.11 31.72
C LEU A 105 23.86 -3.38 33.11
N SER A 106 23.08 -3.09 34.17
CA SER A 106 23.49 -3.43 35.55
C SER A 106 23.59 -4.93 35.79
N ALA A 107 22.87 -5.73 35.01
CA ALA A 107 22.89 -7.18 35.03
C ALA A 107 23.94 -7.80 34.08
N GLY A 108 24.75 -6.98 33.39
CA GLY A 108 25.80 -7.45 32.49
C GLY A 108 25.35 -7.72 31.06
N ALA A 109 24.28 -7.07 30.59
CA ALA A 109 23.90 -7.14 29.18
C ALA A 109 25.01 -6.55 28.29
N ASP A 110 25.33 -7.26 27.21
CA ASP A 110 26.31 -6.89 26.20
C ASP A 110 25.64 -6.08 25.09
N ALA A 111 26.01 -4.80 25.02
CA ALA A 111 25.48 -3.86 24.03
C ALA A 111 26.13 -3.98 22.64
N THR A 112 27.13 -4.85 22.47
CA THR A 112 27.79 -5.10 21.18
C THR A 112 27.15 -6.23 20.38
N VAL A 113 26.26 -7.01 21.02
CA VAL A 113 25.53 -8.10 20.36
C VAL A 113 24.58 -7.52 19.34
N ASP A 114 24.70 -7.94 18.10
CA ASP A 114 23.87 -7.50 16.98
C ASP A 114 22.55 -8.29 16.86
N ASP A 115 21.72 -7.94 15.88
CA ASP A 115 20.47 -8.62 15.55
C ASP A 115 20.60 -9.69 14.45
N ALA A 116 21.83 -10.13 14.11
CA ALA A 116 22.05 -11.19 13.12
C ALA A 116 21.57 -12.56 13.62
N SER A 117 21.19 -13.44 12.69
CA SER A 117 20.80 -14.80 13.04
C SER A 117 21.98 -15.63 13.55
N THR A 118 21.75 -16.45 14.58
CA THR A 118 22.79 -17.31 15.19
C THR A 118 23.08 -18.57 14.41
N ASP A 119 22.20 -18.98 13.49
CA ASP A 119 22.32 -20.21 12.68
C ASP A 119 23.09 -20.00 11.36
N GLY A 120 23.51 -18.76 11.06
CA GLY A 120 24.17 -18.41 9.81
C GLY A 120 23.27 -18.45 8.56
N SER A 121 21.97 -18.71 8.70
CA SER A 121 21.01 -18.77 7.58
C SER A 121 20.68 -17.38 7.01
N SER A 122 20.87 -16.34 7.83
CA SER A 122 20.68 -14.94 7.46
C SER A 122 21.81 -14.08 8.04
N THR A 123 22.63 -13.49 7.17
CA THR A 123 23.56 -12.39 7.52
C THR A 123 22.85 -11.05 7.67
N ARG A 124 21.51 -11.04 7.62
CA ARG A 124 20.67 -9.85 7.53
C ARG A 124 20.12 -9.48 8.91
N GLY A 125 20.35 -8.24 9.33
CA GLY A 125 19.75 -7.70 10.55
C GLY A 125 18.23 -7.48 10.42
N VAL A 126 17.51 -7.66 11.53
CA VAL A 126 16.06 -7.47 11.67
C VAL A 126 15.64 -6.04 11.33
N PHE A 127 16.46 -5.05 11.72
CA PHE A 127 16.15 -3.64 11.49
C PHE A 127 16.71 -3.08 10.17
N SER A 128 17.35 -3.93 9.36
CA SER A 128 17.89 -3.50 8.09
C SER A 128 16.80 -3.20 7.06
N THR A 129 16.78 -1.97 6.58
CA THR A 129 15.97 -1.55 5.44
C THR A 129 16.91 -1.23 4.29
N GLY A 130 16.86 -1.96 3.18
CA GLY A 130 17.79 -1.74 2.06
C GLY A 130 18.40 -3.01 1.50
N GLU A 131 19.32 -2.84 0.54
CA GLU A 131 20.01 -3.96 -0.12
C GLU A 131 21.23 -4.45 0.68
N ASP A 132 21.95 -3.55 1.35
CA ASP A 132 23.05 -3.89 2.27
C ASP A 132 22.49 -4.19 3.66
N LYS A 133 22.18 -5.47 3.86
CA LYS A 133 21.55 -5.94 5.10
C LYS A 133 22.53 -6.19 6.23
N GLY A 134 23.22 -5.15 6.67
CA GLY A 134 24.08 -5.20 7.84
C GLY A 134 23.29 -5.47 9.13
N PRO A 135 23.90 -6.15 10.12
CA PRO A 135 23.27 -6.34 11.42
C PRO A 135 23.35 -5.06 12.27
N HIS A 136 22.37 -4.87 13.15
CA HIS A 136 22.21 -3.68 14.00
C HIS A 136 22.50 -4.05 15.44
N THR A 137 23.29 -3.23 16.14
CA THR A 137 23.42 -3.25 17.58
C THR A 137 22.19 -2.60 18.24
N PRO A 138 21.98 -2.76 19.56
CA PRO A 138 20.95 -2.03 20.29
C PRO A 138 21.04 -0.51 20.14
N PHE A 139 22.25 0.04 19.96
CA PHE A 139 22.45 1.46 19.70
C PHE A 139 21.91 1.88 18.33
N LEU A 140 22.24 1.13 17.27
CA LEU A 140 21.71 1.38 15.93
C LEU A 140 20.19 1.18 15.88
N ALA A 141 19.66 0.13 16.53
CA ALA A 141 18.22 -0.09 16.65
C ALA A 141 17.53 1.10 17.34
N ALA A 142 18.11 1.63 18.43
CA ALA A 142 17.56 2.79 19.11
C ALA A 142 17.51 4.04 18.20
N ALA A 143 18.51 4.23 17.33
CA ALA A 143 18.53 5.31 16.35
C ALA A 143 17.46 5.13 15.26
N VAL A 144 17.28 3.90 14.74
CA VAL A 144 16.24 3.56 13.74
C VAL A 144 14.83 3.80 14.26
N TRP A 145 14.56 3.47 15.52
CA TRP A 145 13.24 3.64 16.15
C TRP A 145 13.01 5.01 16.78
N GLY A 146 14.02 5.89 16.76
CA GLY A 146 13.93 7.22 17.36
C GLY A 146 13.84 7.20 18.88
N SER A 147 14.38 6.16 19.50
CA SER A 147 14.36 5.95 20.95
C SER A 147 15.41 6.80 21.66
N ASP A 148 15.15 8.11 21.66
CA ASP A 148 16.01 9.16 22.19
C ASP A 148 16.48 8.91 23.62
N ALA A 149 15.59 8.44 24.50
CA ALA A 149 15.94 8.15 25.88
C ALA A 149 16.91 6.97 25.99
N VAL A 150 16.77 5.95 25.13
CA VAL A 150 17.67 4.80 25.07
C VAL A 150 19.00 5.17 24.43
N VAL A 151 19.00 5.93 23.33
CA VAL A 151 20.23 6.44 22.69
C VAL A 151 21.07 7.18 23.72
N GLN A 152 20.47 8.14 24.45
CA GLN A 152 21.15 8.86 25.52
C GLN A 152 21.66 7.92 26.62
N ARG A 153 20.81 6.98 27.08
CA ARG A 153 21.17 6.08 28.17
C ARG A 153 22.33 5.15 27.82
N LEU A 154 22.38 4.65 26.59
CA LEU A 154 23.48 3.82 26.10
C LEU A 154 24.78 4.62 26.04
N ILE A 155 24.75 5.86 25.52
CA ILE A 155 25.91 6.76 25.48
C ILE A 155 26.43 7.05 26.90
N ASP A 156 25.54 7.34 27.85
CA ASP A 156 25.90 7.71 29.22
C ASP A 156 26.46 6.54 30.04
N ARG A 157 25.95 5.32 29.82
CA ARG A 157 26.23 4.16 30.67
C ARG A 157 27.33 3.25 30.12
N LEU A 158 27.52 3.21 28.80
CA LEU A 158 28.51 2.33 28.19
C LEU A 158 29.92 2.92 28.33
N PRO A 159 30.95 2.08 28.57
CA PRO A 159 32.33 2.52 28.54
C PRO A 159 32.70 3.14 27.18
N PRO A 160 33.58 4.17 27.14
CA PRO A 160 34.08 4.72 25.88
C PRO A 160 34.66 3.64 24.95
N GLY A 161 34.31 3.70 23.67
CA GLY A 161 34.75 2.72 22.66
C GLY A 161 33.90 1.44 22.57
N THR A 162 32.87 1.28 23.43
CA THR A 162 31.92 0.15 23.30
C THR A 162 31.05 0.28 22.05
N ILE A 163 30.55 1.49 21.78
CA ILE A 163 29.88 1.82 20.51
C ILE A 163 30.99 2.02 19.48
N ALA A 164 31.00 1.20 18.42
CA ALA A 164 32.08 1.27 17.44
C ALA A 164 32.01 2.55 16.60
N ASP A 165 33.17 3.08 16.19
CA ASP A 165 33.25 4.35 15.45
C ASP A 165 32.41 4.37 14.16
N HIS A 166 32.27 3.22 13.51
CA HIS A 166 31.47 3.08 12.29
C HIS A 166 29.95 3.11 12.55
N GLU A 167 29.49 2.87 13.77
CA GLU A 167 28.07 2.91 14.12
C GLU A 167 27.53 4.34 14.20
N TRP A 168 28.35 5.32 14.58
CA TRP A 168 27.92 6.71 14.74
C TRP A 168 27.42 7.37 13.44
N PRO A 169 28.13 7.26 12.30
CA PRO A 169 27.61 7.70 11.00
C PRO A 169 26.30 7.01 10.61
N LEU A 170 26.14 5.73 10.95
CA LEU A 170 24.96 4.94 10.62
C LEU A 170 23.76 5.32 11.49
N ALA A 171 23.97 5.50 12.80
CA ALA A 171 22.97 6.01 13.72
C ALA A 171 22.48 7.40 13.30
N LEU A 172 23.40 8.29 12.91
CA LEU A 172 23.06 9.62 12.40
C LEU A 172 22.19 9.52 11.14
N SER A 173 22.56 8.65 10.20
CA SER A 173 21.83 8.48 8.94
C SER A 173 20.42 7.92 9.18
N ALA A 174 20.29 6.92 10.07
CA ALA A 174 19.00 6.36 10.46
C ALA A 174 18.10 7.42 11.12
N ALA A 175 18.61 8.13 12.13
CA ALA A 175 17.85 9.15 12.84
C ALA A 175 17.42 10.30 11.93
N SER A 176 18.23 10.64 10.93
CA SER A 176 17.88 11.63 9.89
C SER A 176 16.81 11.10 8.94
N LEU A 177 17.02 9.93 8.34
CA LEU A 177 16.10 9.33 7.36
C LEU A 177 14.69 9.15 7.92
N TYR A 178 14.58 8.69 9.18
CA TYR A 178 13.29 8.48 9.86
C TYR A 178 12.80 9.70 10.66
N ARG A 179 13.51 10.84 10.56
CA ARG A 179 13.12 12.13 11.15
C ARG A 179 12.88 12.04 12.66
N HIS A 180 13.93 11.65 13.38
CA HIS A 180 13.95 11.54 14.85
C HIS A 180 14.80 12.65 15.48
N PRO A 181 14.29 13.91 15.58
CA PRO A 181 15.10 15.06 15.98
C PRO A 181 15.73 14.92 17.38
N LYS A 182 15.03 14.29 18.33
CA LYS A 182 15.57 14.08 19.69
C LYS A 182 16.73 13.08 19.73
N ALA A 183 16.62 11.98 19.00
CA ALA A 183 17.71 11.01 18.85
C ALA A 183 18.88 11.64 18.09
N LEU A 184 18.59 12.45 17.06
CA LEU A 184 19.60 13.18 16.29
C LEU A 184 20.39 14.15 17.17
N VAL A 185 19.72 14.90 18.05
CA VAL A 185 20.37 15.76 19.06
C VAL A 185 21.30 14.96 19.97
N ALA A 186 20.88 13.78 20.41
CA ALA A 186 21.70 12.91 21.24
C ALA A 186 22.98 12.48 20.51
N ILE A 187 22.84 11.99 19.28
CA ILE A 187 23.95 11.48 18.47
C ILE A 187 24.93 12.61 18.12
N LEU A 188 24.43 13.77 17.70
CA LEU A 188 25.26 14.92 17.31
C LEU A 188 26.09 15.46 18.49
N ARG A 189 25.49 15.55 19.69
CA ARG A 189 26.18 16.09 20.89
C ARG A 189 27.33 15.21 21.38
N HIS A 190 27.22 13.90 21.20
CA HIS A 190 28.15 12.92 21.74
C HIS A 190 28.99 12.23 20.66
N TYR A 191 28.96 12.75 19.43
CA TYR A 191 29.71 12.19 18.32
C TYR A 191 31.21 12.10 18.69
N PRO A 192 31.89 10.97 18.43
CA PRO A 192 33.23 10.70 18.98
C PRO A 192 34.32 11.59 18.38
N ALA A 193 34.13 12.09 17.15
CA ALA A 193 35.04 13.03 16.51
C ALA A 193 34.76 14.47 16.97
N PRO A 194 35.79 15.36 17.00
CA PRO A 194 35.62 16.77 17.39
C PRO A 194 34.55 17.52 16.62
N MET A 195 34.33 17.11 15.35
CA MET A 195 33.25 17.54 14.50
C MET A 195 32.78 16.35 13.66
N VAL A 196 31.48 16.31 13.36
CA VAL A 196 30.94 15.34 12.40
C VAL A 196 31.58 15.60 11.03
N PRO A 197 32.15 14.58 10.36
CA PRO A 197 32.69 14.77 9.01
C PRO A 197 31.64 15.36 8.07
N GLN A 198 32.06 16.37 7.30
CA GLN A 198 31.14 17.18 6.50
C GLN A 198 30.30 16.34 5.51
N GLU A 199 30.89 15.31 4.90
CA GLU A 199 30.18 14.41 3.97
C GLU A 199 29.04 13.65 4.66
N ILE A 200 29.25 13.23 5.91
CA ILE A 200 28.23 12.55 6.73
C ILE A 200 27.11 13.52 7.09
N LEU A 201 27.47 14.75 7.44
CA LEU A 201 26.52 15.80 7.81
C LEU A 201 25.67 16.26 6.61
N ASP A 202 26.29 16.44 5.44
CA ASP A 202 25.61 16.78 4.18
C ASP A 202 24.66 15.64 3.74
N ARG A 203 25.04 14.38 3.96
CA ARG A 203 24.17 13.21 3.72
C ARG A 203 22.98 13.18 4.66
N ALA A 204 23.22 13.35 5.96
CA ALA A 204 22.17 13.38 6.96
C ALA A 204 21.13 14.46 6.65
N LEU A 205 21.56 15.62 6.13
CA LEU A 205 20.67 16.69 5.67
C LEU A 205 19.79 16.25 4.50
N ALA A 206 20.39 15.64 3.47
CA ALA A 206 19.65 15.14 2.31
C ALA A 206 18.66 14.02 2.68
N GLU A 207 19.00 13.19 3.66
CA GLU A 207 18.12 12.14 4.18
C GLU A 207 16.94 12.70 4.95
N ALA A 208 17.17 13.67 5.86
CA ALA A 208 16.10 14.29 6.62
C ALA A 208 15.12 15.09 5.74
N ALA A 209 15.65 15.75 4.71
CA ALA A 209 14.87 16.56 3.78
C ALA A 209 14.00 15.74 2.82
N ALA A 210 14.44 14.53 2.44
CA ALA A 210 13.67 13.63 1.58
C ALA A 210 12.63 12.86 2.39
N LYS A 211 11.34 12.90 2.01
CA LYS A 211 10.34 11.95 2.54
C LYS A 211 10.34 10.69 1.67
N GLU A 212 11.12 9.69 2.03
CA GLU A 212 10.93 8.35 1.46
C GLU A 212 9.94 7.61 2.37
N ASP A 213 8.64 7.74 2.06
CA ASP A 213 7.57 7.01 2.74
C ASP A 213 7.65 5.50 2.43
N HIS A 214 8.73 4.82 2.79
CA HIS A 214 8.86 3.37 2.63
C HIS A 214 9.39 2.76 3.92
N ASN A 215 8.48 2.30 4.78
CA ASN A 215 8.55 0.88 5.14
C ASN A 215 7.23 0.30 5.69
N ALA A 216 6.52 -0.47 4.85
CA ALA A 216 5.44 -1.35 5.33
C ALA A 216 6.01 -2.56 6.10
N ASP A 217 7.29 -2.93 5.89
CA ASP A 217 7.88 -4.17 6.42
C ASP A 217 8.34 -4.06 7.88
N LEU A 218 8.63 -2.85 8.39
CA LEU A 218 9.07 -2.66 9.80
C LEU A 218 7.91 -2.59 10.81
N ALA A 219 6.64 -2.66 10.36
CA ALA A 219 5.47 -2.44 11.20
C ALA A 219 5.56 -1.15 12.05
N MET A 220 6.33 -0.16 11.60
CA MET A 220 6.36 1.17 12.20
C MET A 220 5.05 1.82 11.80
N PHE A 221 4.13 2.04 12.74
CA PHE A 221 2.96 2.86 12.49
C PHE A 221 3.45 4.23 12.01
N PRO A 222 3.25 4.61 10.74
CA PRO A 222 3.73 5.89 10.26
C PRO A 222 3.02 6.97 11.08
N ALA A 223 3.81 7.87 11.68
CA ALA A 223 3.23 9.05 12.32
C ALA A 223 2.34 9.78 11.31
N PRO A 224 1.29 10.49 11.75
CA PRO A 224 0.50 11.33 10.86
C PRO A 224 1.42 12.19 9.98
N PRO A 225 1.10 12.38 8.69
CA PRO A 225 1.98 13.10 7.75
C PRO A 225 2.46 14.45 8.27
N GLU A 226 1.59 15.21 8.95
CA GLU A 226 1.89 16.52 9.54
C GLU A 226 2.93 16.41 10.66
N GLU A 227 2.82 15.40 11.51
CA GLU A 227 3.78 15.18 12.60
C GLU A 227 5.14 14.76 12.04
N SER A 228 5.15 13.84 11.08
CA SER A 228 6.38 13.42 10.39
C SER A 228 7.04 14.58 9.65
N TRP A 229 6.25 15.48 9.06
CA TRP A 229 6.75 16.67 8.40
C TRP A 229 7.38 17.67 9.37
N GLN A 230 6.70 17.96 10.48
CA GLN A 230 7.22 18.85 11.52
C GLN A 230 8.55 18.33 12.10
N ARG A 231 8.65 17.03 12.36
CA ARG A 231 9.91 16.39 12.77
C ARG A 231 11.02 16.52 11.72
N GLY A 232 10.65 16.46 10.44
CA GLY A 232 11.56 16.70 9.32
C GLY A 232 12.13 18.12 9.33
N LEU A 233 11.27 19.13 9.52
CA LEU A 233 11.69 20.53 9.64
C LEU A 233 12.65 20.72 10.81
N GLU A 234 12.36 20.15 11.96
CA GLU A 234 13.24 20.19 13.14
C GLU A 234 14.59 19.51 12.86
N ALA A 235 14.59 18.32 12.25
CA ALA A 235 15.81 17.59 11.92
C ALA A 235 16.69 18.38 10.93
N VAL A 236 16.09 18.94 9.87
CA VAL A 236 16.81 19.77 8.88
C VAL A 236 17.36 21.02 9.54
N GLN A 237 16.58 21.72 10.36
CA GLN A 237 17.04 22.89 11.10
C GLN A 237 18.24 22.57 12.01
N LEU A 238 18.20 21.44 12.71
CA LEU A 238 19.30 20.98 13.56
C LEU A 238 20.59 20.73 12.76
N LEU A 239 20.47 20.04 11.62
CA LEU A 239 21.61 19.70 10.77
C LEU A 239 22.22 20.96 10.13
N LEU A 240 21.40 21.88 9.64
CA LEU A 240 21.85 23.18 9.14
C LEU A 240 22.59 23.99 10.23
N ALA A 241 22.07 23.97 11.47
CA ALA A 241 22.73 24.62 12.61
C ALA A 241 24.09 23.99 12.97
N GLN A 242 24.34 22.72 12.59
CA GLN A 242 25.65 22.07 12.71
C GLN A 242 26.58 22.34 11.52
N GLY A 243 26.12 23.10 10.52
CA GLY A 243 26.91 23.44 9.33
C GLY A 243 26.72 22.48 8.15
N ALA A 244 25.64 21.71 8.11
CA ALA A 244 25.29 20.91 6.94
C ALA A 244 25.09 21.79 5.71
N ARG A 245 25.59 21.35 4.54
CA ARG A 245 25.52 22.11 3.29
C ARG A 245 24.43 21.53 2.39
N PRO A 246 23.44 22.33 1.95
CA PRO A 246 22.43 21.86 1.00
C PRO A 246 23.00 21.43 -0.36
N ASN A 247 24.13 22.02 -0.80
CA ASN A 247 24.84 21.64 -2.04
C ASN A 247 26.20 20.99 -1.71
N PRO A 248 26.28 19.64 -1.64
CA PRO A 248 27.55 18.97 -1.38
C PRO A 248 28.53 19.12 -2.56
N GLN A 249 29.82 19.32 -2.27
CA GLN A 249 30.88 19.63 -3.27
C GLN A 249 31.39 18.42 -4.09
N GLN A 250 30.99 17.19 -3.77
CA GLN A 250 31.45 15.95 -4.46
C GLN A 250 30.31 15.23 -5.20
N PRO A 251 30.59 14.48 -6.29
CA PRO A 251 29.56 13.77 -7.03
C PRO A 251 28.98 12.65 -6.16
N SER A 252 27.64 12.68 -6.00
CA SER A 252 26.79 11.69 -5.33
C SER A 252 27.40 11.06 -4.08
N LEU A 253 27.04 11.57 -2.91
CA LEU A 253 27.22 10.85 -1.65
C LEU A 253 26.83 9.37 -1.87
N PRO A 254 27.68 8.39 -1.53
CA PRO A 254 27.32 7.00 -1.68
C PRO A 254 25.98 6.76 -0.97
N PRO A 255 25.07 5.98 -1.58
CA PRO A 255 23.74 5.77 -1.02
C PRO A 255 23.88 5.31 0.43
N SER A 256 22.98 5.81 1.28
CA SER A 256 22.86 5.31 2.65
C SER A 256 22.79 3.79 2.64
N ILE A 257 23.37 3.11 3.63
CA ILE A 257 23.15 1.67 3.77
C ILE A 257 21.65 1.35 3.98
N TYR A 258 20.88 2.34 4.46
CA TYR A 258 19.44 2.28 4.64
C TYR A 258 18.63 2.52 3.35
N ARG A 259 19.30 2.90 2.25
CA ARG A 259 18.68 3.10 0.94
C ARG A 259 19.06 1.98 -0.02
N SER A 260 18.12 1.62 -0.89
CA SER A 260 18.40 0.66 -1.96
C SER A 260 19.46 1.22 -2.92
N SER A 261 20.43 0.40 -3.33
CA SER A 261 21.46 0.81 -4.31
C SER A 261 20.86 1.11 -5.70
N ARG A 262 19.61 0.66 -5.93
CA ARG A 262 18.81 0.98 -7.13
C ARG A 262 18.32 2.42 -7.15
N VAL A 263 18.21 3.08 -6.00
CA VAL A 263 17.80 4.48 -5.89
C VAL A 263 19.03 5.36 -6.06
N LYS A 264 19.11 6.03 -7.22
CA LYS A 264 20.23 6.93 -7.50
C LYS A 264 20.17 8.16 -6.56
N PRO A 265 21.31 8.59 -6.00
CA PRO A 265 21.36 9.83 -5.25
C PRO A 265 20.92 10.99 -6.14
N ARG A 266 19.94 11.76 -5.68
CA ARG A 266 19.42 12.94 -6.37
C ARG A 266 19.67 14.20 -5.54
N PRO A 267 19.77 15.38 -6.18
CA PRO A 267 19.90 16.65 -5.47
C PRO A 267 18.80 16.84 -4.42
N ILE A 268 19.13 17.46 -3.28
CA ILE A 268 18.17 17.70 -2.19
C ILE A 268 16.93 18.46 -2.67
N ILE A 269 17.12 19.43 -3.57
CA ILE A 269 16.05 20.24 -4.16
C ILE A 269 14.98 19.36 -4.83
N GLU A 270 15.38 18.32 -5.56
CA GLU A 270 14.45 17.44 -6.25
C GLU A 270 13.56 16.65 -5.29
N ALA A 271 14.15 16.15 -4.20
CA ALA A 271 13.43 15.38 -3.19
C ALA A 271 12.49 16.26 -2.36
N VAL A 272 12.93 17.48 -2.01
CA VAL A 272 12.12 18.43 -1.25
C VAL A 272 10.90 18.86 -2.05
N VAL A 273 11.06 19.23 -3.33
CA VAL A 273 9.93 19.68 -4.15
C VAL A 273 8.87 18.59 -4.33
N GLU A 274 9.27 17.33 -4.48
CA GLU A 274 8.31 16.23 -4.63
C GLU A 274 7.58 15.90 -3.32
N THR A 275 8.22 16.07 -2.17
CA THR A 275 7.72 15.53 -0.90
C THR A 275 7.26 16.57 0.12
N SER A 276 7.52 17.84 -0.15
CA SER A 276 7.21 18.92 0.78
C SER A 276 5.71 19.13 0.95
N MET A 277 5.29 19.45 2.17
CA MET A 277 3.91 19.84 2.48
C MET A 277 3.69 21.36 2.36
N GLY A 278 4.75 22.14 2.13
CA GLY A 278 4.69 23.59 2.03
C GLY A 278 6.00 24.22 1.56
N MET A 279 6.11 25.55 1.69
CA MET A 279 7.33 26.28 1.33
C MET A 279 8.38 26.29 2.44
N GLU A 280 8.04 25.91 3.67
CA GLU A 280 8.88 26.12 4.86
C GLU A 280 10.23 25.41 4.75
N MET A 281 10.23 24.13 4.36
CA MET A 281 11.46 23.34 4.19
C MET A 281 12.32 23.90 3.07
N LEU A 282 11.69 24.25 1.94
CA LEU A 282 12.40 24.80 0.78
C LEU A 282 13.00 26.16 1.12
N GLN A 283 12.23 27.04 1.75
CA GLN A 283 12.68 28.37 2.18
C GLN A 283 13.83 28.26 3.18
N MET A 284 13.73 27.37 4.16
CA MET A 284 14.81 27.11 5.12
C MET A 284 16.09 26.70 4.40
N LEU A 285 16.02 25.80 3.43
CA LEU A 285 17.20 25.38 2.68
C LEU A 285 17.75 26.49 1.77
N LEU A 286 16.88 27.29 1.13
CA LEU A 286 17.28 28.46 0.33
C LEU A 286 18.01 29.50 1.18
N ASP A 287 17.50 29.79 2.38
CA ASP A 287 18.12 30.72 3.33
C ASP A 287 19.52 30.24 3.77
N HIS A 288 19.77 28.92 3.70
CA HIS A 288 21.05 28.29 4.01
C HIS A 288 21.88 27.93 2.76
N GLY A 289 21.57 28.57 1.63
CA GLY A 289 22.40 28.51 0.42
C GLY A 289 22.13 27.33 -0.51
N LEU A 290 20.95 26.70 -0.45
CA LEU A 290 20.50 25.78 -1.50
C LEU A 290 20.48 26.50 -2.85
N GLU A 291 21.17 25.93 -3.83
CA GLU A 291 21.25 26.51 -5.17
C GLU A 291 20.16 25.89 -6.04
N LEU A 292 19.34 26.74 -6.63
CA LEU A 292 18.39 26.33 -7.64
C LEU A 292 19.10 26.18 -8.99
N PRO A 293 18.85 25.10 -9.75
CA PRO A 293 19.42 24.94 -11.07
C PRO A 293 18.96 26.07 -11.98
N GLN A 294 19.90 26.63 -12.76
CA GLN A 294 19.60 27.70 -13.71
C GLN A 294 18.46 27.26 -14.66
N PRO A 295 17.40 28.06 -14.85
CA PRO A 295 16.24 27.67 -15.66
C PRO A 295 16.62 27.27 -17.09
N SER A 296 17.60 27.96 -17.69
CA SER A 296 18.09 27.73 -19.05
C SER A 296 19.15 26.62 -19.17
N SER A 297 19.46 25.92 -18.08
CA SER A 297 20.53 24.92 -18.07
C SER A 297 20.22 23.75 -19.01
N THR A 298 21.08 23.56 -20.02
CA THR A 298 21.10 22.40 -20.91
C THR A 298 21.56 21.11 -20.21
N ALA A 299 21.85 21.16 -18.89
CA ALA A 299 22.27 20.02 -18.10
C ALA A 299 21.12 19.05 -17.74
N ARG A 300 19.86 19.42 -17.98
CA ARG A 300 18.71 18.52 -17.81
C ARG A 300 18.86 17.35 -18.78
N LYS A 301 19.00 16.12 -18.28
CA LYS A 301 19.06 14.96 -19.17
C LYS A 301 17.72 14.80 -19.88
N PRO A 302 17.71 14.37 -21.15
CA PRO A 302 16.47 14.05 -21.84
C PRO A 302 15.64 13.06 -21.01
N GLY A 303 14.41 13.44 -20.67
CA GLY A 303 13.48 12.60 -19.91
C GLY A 303 13.47 12.78 -18.39
N GLU A 304 14.31 13.64 -17.78
CA GLU A 304 14.19 13.97 -16.35
C GLU A 304 13.14 15.08 -16.14
N PRO A 305 12.15 15.00 -15.23
CA PRO A 305 11.15 16.08 -15.02
C PRO A 305 11.74 17.39 -14.48
N SER A 306 11.19 18.55 -14.87
CA SER A 306 11.57 19.86 -14.31
C SER A 306 11.18 20.03 -12.84
N LEU A 307 11.72 21.05 -12.17
CA LEU A 307 11.28 21.42 -10.82
C LEU A 307 9.81 21.84 -10.79
N PHE A 308 9.34 22.61 -11.78
CA PHE A 308 7.93 22.91 -11.93
C PHE A 308 7.07 21.65 -12.12
N ALA A 309 7.50 20.69 -12.94
CA ALA A 309 6.79 19.42 -13.09
C ALA A 309 6.68 18.66 -11.77
N ARG A 310 7.75 18.63 -10.97
CA ARG A 310 7.77 18.03 -9.62
C ARG A 310 6.83 18.74 -8.66
N ALA A 311 6.78 20.07 -8.71
CA ALA A 311 5.83 20.87 -7.93
C ALA A 311 4.37 20.58 -8.32
N VAL A 312 4.09 20.46 -9.62
CA VAL A 312 2.77 20.06 -10.14
C VAL A 312 2.38 18.66 -9.67
N HIS A 313 3.31 17.71 -9.69
CA HIS A 313 3.08 16.36 -9.19
C HIS A 313 2.79 16.36 -7.68
N ASN A 314 3.55 17.10 -6.89
CA ASN A 314 3.30 17.28 -5.46
C ASN A 314 1.89 17.89 -5.19
N GLY A 315 1.54 18.90 -5.97
CA GLY A 315 0.23 19.56 -5.94
C GLY A 315 0.08 20.64 -4.87
N ASN A 316 1.15 21.03 -4.18
CA ASN A 316 1.12 22.17 -3.28
C ASN A 316 1.09 23.49 -4.10
N PRO A 317 0.07 24.36 -3.92
CA PRO A 317 -0.06 25.60 -4.69
C PRO A 317 1.12 26.55 -4.56
N ASP A 318 1.70 26.69 -3.36
CA ASP A 318 2.79 27.62 -3.11
C ASP A 318 4.07 27.20 -3.84
N LEU A 319 4.38 25.89 -3.86
CA LEU A 319 5.48 25.36 -4.67
C LEU A 319 5.23 25.61 -6.16
N ILE A 320 4.00 25.37 -6.64
CA ILE A 320 3.64 25.59 -8.05
C ILE A 320 3.84 27.07 -8.43
N HIS A 321 3.34 28.00 -7.62
CA HIS A 321 3.50 29.43 -7.84
C HIS A 321 4.97 29.84 -7.82
N PHE A 322 5.73 29.40 -6.82
CA PHE A 322 7.16 29.69 -6.71
C PHE A 322 7.95 29.24 -7.94
N PHE A 323 7.79 27.98 -8.38
CA PHE A 323 8.53 27.47 -9.54
C PHE A 323 8.01 28.00 -10.87
N HIS A 324 6.72 28.34 -10.97
CA HIS A 324 6.20 29.04 -12.13
C HIS A 324 6.89 30.40 -12.30
N GLU A 325 6.98 31.21 -11.23
CA GLU A 325 7.66 32.51 -11.27
C GLU A 325 9.17 32.34 -11.51
N TYR A 326 9.81 31.40 -10.82
CA TYR A 326 11.24 31.15 -10.96
C TYR A 326 11.65 30.70 -12.38
N GLN A 327 10.80 29.92 -13.06
CA GLN A 327 11.08 29.36 -14.38
C GLN A 327 10.37 30.08 -15.53
N ALA A 328 9.67 31.20 -15.27
CA ALA A 328 8.75 31.84 -16.22
C ALA A 328 9.33 32.10 -17.62
N ALA A 329 10.62 32.40 -17.74
CA ALA A 329 11.28 32.70 -19.02
C ALA A 329 11.48 31.48 -19.95
N VAL A 330 11.45 30.27 -19.42
CA VAL A 330 11.77 29.01 -20.13
C VAL A 330 10.76 27.90 -19.87
N LEU A 331 9.69 28.21 -19.14
CA LEU A 331 8.72 27.22 -18.69
C LEU A 331 7.92 26.68 -19.88
N ASP A 332 7.97 25.35 -20.04
CA ASP A 332 7.05 24.63 -20.90
C ASP A 332 5.93 24.02 -20.04
N VAL A 333 4.75 24.64 -20.06
CA VAL A 333 3.56 24.14 -19.35
C VAL A 333 3.03 22.83 -19.93
N ASN A 334 3.46 22.46 -21.15
CA ASN A 334 3.11 21.23 -21.85
C ASN A 334 4.24 20.20 -21.85
N GLU A 335 5.20 20.37 -20.93
CA GLU A 335 6.31 19.44 -20.72
C GLU A 335 5.83 17.99 -20.72
N GLU A 336 6.44 17.17 -21.57
CA GLU A 336 6.19 15.73 -21.62
C GLU A 336 7.05 15.01 -20.58
N LEU A 337 6.35 14.28 -19.71
CA LEU A 337 6.91 13.55 -18.58
C LEU A 337 7.21 12.10 -18.98
N PRO A 338 8.29 11.51 -18.44
CA PRO A 338 8.62 10.12 -18.69
C PRO A 338 7.57 9.18 -18.07
N GLU A 339 7.40 8.00 -18.65
CA GLU A 339 6.64 6.92 -18.01
C GLU A 339 7.58 6.14 -17.07
N THR A 340 7.34 6.23 -15.77
CA THR A 340 8.13 5.56 -14.71
C THR A 340 7.19 5.10 -13.58
N HIS A 341 7.73 4.50 -12.51
CA HIS A 341 6.92 4.13 -11.34
C HIS A 341 6.28 5.35 -10.63
N LEU A 342 6.89 6.54 -10.70
CA LEU A 342 6.35 7.78 -10.13
C LEU A 342 5.42 8.51 -11.10
N TRP A 343 5.76 8.47 -12.39
CA TRP A 343 5.18 9.31 -13.43
C TRP A 343 4.40 8.47 -14.45
N THR A 344 3.12 8.77 -14.70
CA THR A 344 2.27 8.00 -15.64
C THR A 344 2.58 8.23 -17.11
N GLY A 345 3.58 9.06 -17.42
CA GLY A 345 3.82 9.59 -18.74
C GLY A 345 2.77 10.61 -19.19
N GLY A 346 3.12 11.44 -20.17
CA GLY A 346 2.26 12.49 -20.72
C GLY A 346 2.55 13.88 -20.17
N SER A 347 1.62 14.82 -20.32
CA SER A 347 1.82 16.22 -19.93
C SER A 347 1.65 16.49 -18.42
N LEU A 348 2.02 17.71 -17.99
CA LEU A 348 1.77 18.20 -16.63
C LEU A 348 0.28 18.08 -16.22
N LEU A 349 -0.64 18.31 -17.16
CA LEU A 349 -2.08 18.13 -16.92
C LEU A 349 -2.44 16.69 -16.61
N HIS A 350 -1.76 15.68 -17.17
CA HIS A 350 -2.00 14.29 -16.80
C HIS A 350 -1.61 14.02 -15.35
N ALA A 351 -0.46 14.55 -14.90
CA ALA A 351 -0.01 14.40 -13.52
C ALA A 351 -0.98 15.07 -12.54
N ALA A 352 -1.38 16.32 -12.81
CA ALA A 352 -2.36 17.03 -12.00
C ALA A 352 -3.73 16.34 -11.97
N ALA A 353 -4.16 15.80 -13.12
CA ALA A 353 -5.41 15.06 -13.25
C ALA A 353 -5.41 13.72 -12.50
N LYS A 354 -4.28 12.99 -12.54
CA LYS A 354 -4.09 11.75 -11.76
C LYS A 354 -4.21 11.99 -10.27
N ASN A 355 -3.63 13.08 -9.78
CA ASN A 355 -3.55 13.37 -8.35
C ASN A 355 -4.80 14.11 -7.82
N GLY A 356 -5.78 14.39 -8.68
CA GLY A 356 -7.05 14.97 -8.26
C GLY A 356 -6.95 16.38 -7.71
N ARG A 357 -6.07 17.20 -8.27
CA ARG A 357 -5.79 18.58 -7.81
C ARG A 357 -6.50 19.60 -8.71
N PRO A 358 -7.78 19.96 -8.46
CA PRO A 358 -8.52 20.86 -9.35
C PRO A 358 -7.91 22.26 -9.43
N GLU A 359 -7.34 22.78 -8.35
CA GLU A 359 -6.66 24.08 -8.34
C GLU A 359 -5.41 24.07 -9.23
N THR A 360 -4.61 23.02 -9.17
CA THR A 360 -3.44 22.83 -10.05
C THR A 360 -3.86 22.68 -11.50
N VAL A 361 -4.93 21.92 -11.78
CA VAL A 361 -5.47 21.79 -13.14
C VAL A 361 -5.94 23.14 -13.67
N GLN A 362 -6.70 23.90 -12.89
CA GLN A 362 -7.16 25.23 -13.27
C GLN A 362 -5.99 26.19 -13.50
N PHE A 363 -4.97 26.16 -12.64
CA PHE A 363 -3.76 26.94 -12.80
C PHE A 363 -3.06 26.64 -14.13
N LEU A 364 -2.85 25.37 -14.46
CA LEU A 364 -2.21 24.95 -15.71
C LEU A 364 -3.03 25.38 -16.94
N LEU A 365 -4.35 25.19 -16.92
CA LEU A 365 -5.23 25.62 -18.01
C LEU A 365 -5.17 27.14 -18.24
N ASN A 366 -5.15 27.93 -17.16
CA ASN A 366 -5.04 29.40 -17.24
C ASN A 366 -3.70 29.86 -17.86
N HIS A 367 -2.66 29.03 -17.80
CA HIS A 367 -1.34 29.31 -18.34
C HIS A 367 -1.06 28.61 -19.69
N GLY A 368 -2.11 28.10 -20.35
CA GLY A 368 -2.01 27.59 -21.72
C GLY A 368 -1.62 26.12 -21.85
N ALA A 369 -1.80 25.32 -20.79
CA ALA A 369 -1.65 23.87 -20.89
C ALA A 369 -2.72 23.27 -21.81
N ASP A 370 -2.33 22.33 -22.67
CA ASP A 370 -3.18 21.71 -23.68
C ASP A 370 -3.97 20.52 -23.08
N PRO A 371 -5.30 20.64 -22.90
CA PRO A 371 -6.16 19.57 -22.39
C PRO A 371 -6.37 18.43 -23.40
N LEU A 372 -5.85 18.58 -24.63
CA LEU A 372 -5.98 17.63 -25.73
C LEU A 372 -4.70 16.84 -26.01
N GLN A 373 -3.60 17.18 -25.34
CA GLN A 373 -2.34 16.47 -25.50
C GLN A 373 -2.53 15.01 -25.06
N MET A 374 -2.11 14.07 -25.90
CA MET A 374 -2.20 12.64 -25.60
C MET A 374 -0.87 12.13 -25.03
N ASN A 375 -0.92 11.26 -24.04
CA ASN A 375 0.25 10.50 -23.62
C ASN A 375 0.55 9.31 -24.56
N GLY A 376 1.60 8.52 -24.27
CA GLY A 376 1.99 7.35 -25.08
C GLY A 376 0.87 6.31 -25.31
N LYS A 377 -0.09 6.21 -24.38
CA LYS A 377 -1.26 5.32 -24.45
C LYS A 377 -2.44 5.93 -25.21
N GLY A 378 -2.29 7.14 -25.74
CA GLY A 378 -3.38 7.88 -26.38
C GLY A 378 -4.41 8.38 -25.38
N TRP A 379 -4.06 8.48 -24.10
CA TRP A 379 -4.95 9.04 -23.08
C TRP A 379 -4.83 10.55 -23.11
N LEU A 380 -5.96 11.23 -22.97
CA LEU A 380 -6.06 12.65 -22.61
C LEU A 380 -5.95 12.82 -21.09
N PRO A 381 -5.61 14.02 -20.56
CA PRO A 381 -5.62 14.30 -19.12
C PRO A 381 -6.93 13.90 -18.44
N ILE A 382 -8.08 14.10 -19.10
CA ILE A 382 -9.39 13.72 -18.54
C ILE A 382 -9.54 12.21 -18.32
N HIS A 383 -8.92 11.37 -19.15
CA HIS A 383 -8.95 9.91 -18.96
C HIS A 383 -8.21 9.51 -17.68
N GLN A 384 -7.13 10.23 -17.34
CA GLN A 384 -6.39 10.02 -16.10
C GLN A 384 -7.21 10.41 -14.87
N ALA A 385 -7.95 11.52 -14.94
CA ALA A 385 -8.90 11.91 -13.89
C ALA A 385 -10.06 10.90 -13.75
N CYS A 386 -10.56 10.36 -14.87
CA CYS A 386 -11.60 9.33 -14.86
C CYS A 386 -11.10 8.06 -14.16
N GLN A 387 -9.90 7.56 -14.50
CA GLN A 387 -9.32 6.37 -13.88
C GLN A 387 -9.27 6.45 -12.35
N GLN A 388 -8.98 7.65 -11.81
CA GLN A 388 -8.87 7.90 -10.37
C GLN A 388 -10.16 8.46 -9.75
N ARG A 389 -11.24 8.61 -10.54
CA ARG A 389 -12.58 9.08 -10.11
C ARG A 389 -12.59 10.50 -9.54
N HIS A 390 -11.72 11.38 -10.01
CA HIS A 390 -11.64 12.78 -9.55
C HIS A 390 -12.69 13.66 -10.24
N LEU A 391 -13.95 13.55 -9.83
CA LEU A 391 -15.10 14.27 -10.42
C LEU A 391 -14.87 15.78 -10.61
N PRO A 392 -14.35 16.55 -9.63
CA PRO A 392 -14.09 17.98 -9.82
C PRO A 392 -13.12 18.28 -10.98
N VAL A 393 -12.09 17.44 -11.16
CA VAL A 393 -11.15 17.58 -12.27
C VAL A 393 -11.81 17.20 -13.60
N ILE A 394 -12.66 16.16 -13.61
CA ILE A 394 -13.41 15.77 -14.80
C ILE A 394 -14.33 16.91 -15.24
N GLU A 395 -15.05 17.54 -14.31
CA GLU A 395 -15.93 18.68 -14.58
C GLU A 395 -15.16 19.89 -15.14
N LEU A 396 -13.93 20.14 -14.67
CA LEU A 396 -13.06 21.20 -15.20
C LEU A 396 -12.54 20.91 -16.61
N LEU A 397 -12.08 19.68 -16.87
CA LEU A 397 -11.46 19.32 -18.15
C LEU A 397 -12.50 19.04 -19.25
N TRP A 398 -13.71 18.60 -18.88
CA TRP A 398 -14.72 18.19 -19.86
C TRP A 398 -15.02 19.24 -20.92
N PRO A 399 -15.36 20.50 -20.58
CA PRO A 399 -15.73 21.51 -21.57
C PRO A 399 -14.57 21.84 -22.51
N CYS A 400 -13.34 21.80 -22.00
CA CYS A 400 -12.14 22.06 -22.78
C CYS A 400 -11.86 20.96 -23.79
N SER A 401 -12.09 19.69 -23.41
CA SER A 401 -11.87 18.55 -24.29
C SER A 401 -13.02 18.33 -25.28
N SER A 402 -14.27 18.48 -24.85
CA SER A 402 -15.45 18.17 -25.68
C SER A 402 -15.75 19.23 -26.75
N SER A 403 -15.24 20.46 -26.58
CA SER A 403 -15.41 21.53 -27.57
C SER A 403 -14.45 21.39 -28.76
N SER A 404 -13.50 20.46 -28.70
CA SER A 404 -12.50 20.28 -29.74
C SER A 404 -13.05 19.52 -30.94
N PRO A 405 -12.81 20.00 -32.18
CA PRO A 405 -13.19 19.26 -33.38
C PRO A 405 -12.39 17.95 -33.55
N ALA A 406 -11.27 17.77 -32.84
CA ALA A 406 -10.49 16.54 -32.87
C ALA A 406 -11.20 15.37 -32.17
N PHE A 407 -12.09 15.67 -31.21
CA PHE A 407 -12.80 14.67 -30.40
C PHE A 407 -14.30 15.00 -30.33
N PRO A 408 -15.02 14.94 -31.46
CA PRO A 408 -16.42 15.38 -31.54
C PRO A 408 -17.37 14.52 -30.69
N ASP A 409 -16.99 13.27 -30.39
CA ASP A 409 -17.67 12.39 -29.45
C ASP A 409 -16.68 11.94 -28.35
N LEU A 410 -16.35 12.87 -27.45
CA LEU A 410 -15.46 12.59 -26.33
C LEU A 410 -16.00 11.49 -25.41
N ALA A 411 -17.32 11.42 -25.22
CA ALA A 411 -17.95 10.47 -24.32
C ALA A 411 -17.70 9.01 -24.74
N ASN A 412 -17.62 8.76 -26.05
CA ASN A 412 -17.38 7.44 -26.63
C ASN A 412 -16.01 7.31 -27.29
N TYR A 413 -15.14 8.31 -27.15
CA TYR A 413 -13.77 8.23 -27.65
C TYR A 413 -13.04 7.05 -27.01
N ARG A 414 -12.36 6.26 -27.84
CA ARG A 414 -11.55 5.12 -27.38
C ARG A 414 -10.07 5.47 -27.49
N THR A 415 -9.38 5.35 -26.36
CA THR A 415 -7.91 5.43 -26.28
C THR A 415 -7.23 4.31 -27.07
N ARG A 416 -5.89 4.35 -27.23
CA ARG A 416 -5.18 3.31 -28.03
C ARG A 416 -5.27 1.92 -27.42
N ASP A 417 -5.36 1.84 -26.11
CA ASP A 417 -5.62 0.61 -25.36
C ASP A 417 -7.11 0.23 -25.35
N GLY A 418 -7.99 1.03 -25.96
CA GLY A 418 -9.38 0.68 -26.20
C GLY A 418 -10.34 1.02 -25.06
N HIS A 419 -9.99 1.93 -24.16
CA HIS A 419 -10.85 2.37 -23.08
C HIS A 419 -11.64 3.64 -23.44
N THR A 420 -12.88 3.76 -22.96
CA THR A 420 -13.61 5.04 -22.91
C THR A 420 -13.44 5.68 -21.53
N ALA A 421 -13.68 6.99 -21.42
CA ALA A 421 -13.71 7.69 -20.14
C ALA A 421 -14.69 7.04 -19.14
N PHE A 422 -15.87 6.63 -19.63
CA PHE A 422 -16.87 5.90 -18.84
C PHE A 422 -16.31 4.58 -18.27
N HIS A 423 -15.59 3.80 -19.08
CA HIS A 423 -15.02 2.53 -18.61
C HIS A 423 -13.88 2.72 -17.61
N LEU A 424 -13.08 3.78 -17.76
CA LEU A 424 -11.99 4.08 -16.83
C LEU A 424 -12.51 4.49 -15.46
N ALA A 425 -13.66 5.17 -15.40
CA ALA A 425 -14.26 5.65 -14.16
C ALA A 425 -14.78 4.54 -13.24
N LYS A 426 -14.97 3.31 -13.74
CA LYS A 426 -15.41 2.14 -12.94
C LYS A 426 -16.61 2.46 -12.04
N CYS A 427 -17.63 3.12 -12.58
CA CYS A 427 -18.82 3.60 -11.87
C CYS A 427 -19.70 2.49 -11.25
N TRP A 428 -19.30 1.22 -11.37
CA TRP A 428 -20.08 0.02 -11.02
C TRP A 428 -19.42 -0.82 -9.93
N SER A 429 -18.35 -0.32 -9.28
CA SER A 429 -17.74 -1.03 -8.16
C SER A 429 -18.70 -1.01 -6.97
N ALA A 430 -19.26 -2.17 -6.60
CA ALA A 430 -19.82 -2.34 -5.27
C ALA A 430 -18.71 -2.10 -4.26
N ALA A 431 -18.89 -1.11 -3.39
CA ALA A 431 -17.95 -0.75 -2.36
C ALA A 431 -18.69 -0.75 -1.03
N ASP A 432 -18.05 -1.28 0.02
CA ASP A 432 -18.61 -1.23 1.38
C ASP A 432 -18.71 0.21 1.92
N ASP A 433 -18.13 1.18 1.21
CA ASP A 433 -18.13 2.60 1.54
C ASP A 433 -19.24 3.37 0.80
N PRO A 434 -20.26 3.89 1.51
CA PRO A 434 -21.34 4.69 0.92
C PRO A 434 -20.87 5.93 0.14
N ALA A 435 -19.72 6.51 0.51
CA ALA A 435 -19.17 7.68 -0.20
C ALA A 435 -18.65 7.30 -1.59
N VAL A 436 -18.00 6.14 -1.70
CA VAL A 436 -17.51 5.60 -2.98
C VAL A 436 -18.68 5.25 -3.90
N GLU A 437 -19.74 4.66 -3.34
CA GLU A 437 -20.98 4.38 -4.06
C GLU A 437 -21.64 5.66 -4.58
N ALA A 438 -21.84 6.66 -3.71
CA ALA A 438 -22.43 7.94 -4.10
C ALA A 438 -21.63 8.64 -5.21
N LEU A 439 -20.29 8.64 -5.12
CA LEU A 439 -19.42 9.17 -6.18
C LEU A 439 -19.55 8.38 -7.49
N SER A 440 -19.62 7.05 -7.40
CA SER A 440 -19.77 6.17 -8.57
C SER A 440 -21.08 6.44 -9.31
N MET A 441 -22.19 6.62 -8.57
CA MET A 441 -23.48 7.01 -9.16
C MET A 441 -23.46 8.41 -9.75
N ARG A 442 -22.78 9.38 -9.11
CA ARG A 442 -22.60 10.73 -9.69
C ARG A 442 -21.84 10.68 -11.01
N LEU A 443 -20.74 9.92 -11.07
CA LEU A 443 -19.97 9.73 -12.29
C LEU A 443 -20.81 9.03 -13.37
N PHE A 444 -21.58 8.00 -13.00
CA PHE A 444 -22.50 7.31 -13.91
C PHE A 444 -23.48 8.30 -14.58
N TYR A 445 -24.21 9.08 -13.80
CA TYR A 445 -25.16 10.06 -14.35
C TYR A 445 -24.46 11.17 -15.13
N PHE A 446 -23.26 11.59 -14.69
CA PHE A 446 -22.45 12.52 -15.48
C PHE A 446 -22.18 11.97 -16.88
N PHE A 447 -21.67 10.75 -17.03
CA PHE A 447 -21.40 10.17 -18.36
C PHE A 447 -22.67 9.92 -19.18
N LYS A 448 -23.76 9.52 -18.53
CA LYS A 448 -25.07 9.39 -19.17
C LYS A 448 -25.50 10.72 -19.81
N ASP A 449 -25.44 11.81 -19.06
CA ASP A 449 -25.82 13.14 -19.53
C ASP A 449 -24.91 13.65 -20.66
N LYS A 450 -23.67 13.16 -20.71
CA LYS A 450 -22.73 13.43 -21.81
C LYS A 450 -22.91 12.53 -23.04
N GLY A 451 -23.85 11.59 -23.02
CA GLY A 451 -24.17 10.71 -24.16
C GLY A 451 -23.24 9.51 -24.29
N ALA A 452 -22.65 9.04 -23.19
CA ALA A 452 -21.85 7.80 -23.21
C ALA A 452 -22.72 6.59 -23.57
N ASP A 453 -22.21 5.73 -24.45
CA ASP A 453 -22.79 4.41 -24.75
C ASP A 453 -22.54 3.48 -23.56
N LEU A 454 -23.54 3.42 -22.69
CA LEU A 454 -23.56 2.57 -21.50
C LEU A 454 -23.49 1.07 -21.83
N SER A 455 -23.74 0.69 -23.09
CA SER A 455 -23.69 -0.69 -23.57
C SER A 455 -22.36 -1.05 -24.26
N SER A 456 -21.42 -0.10 -24.34
CA SER A 456 -20.13 -0.33 -24.98
C SER A 456 -19.28 -1.32 -24.19
N LEU A 457 -18.57 -2.20 -24.91
CA LEU A 457 -17.67 -3.18 -24.31
C LEU A 457 -16.34 -2.53 -23.93
N ASN A 458 -15.79 -2.91 -22.77
CA ASN A 458 -14.47 -2.49 -22.33
C ASN A 458 -13.35 -3.33 -22.98
N THR A 459 -12.12 -3.18 -22.52
CA THR A 459 -10.95 -3.91 -23.05
C THR A 459 -10.91 -5.39 -22.69
N HIS A 460 -11.67 -5.81 -21.68
CA HIS A 460 -11.92 -7.21 -21.36
C HIS A 460 -13.11 -7.78 -22.15
N GLY A 461 -13.69 -6.99 -23.06
CA GLY A 461 -14.84 -7.39 -23.84
C GLY A 461 -16.16 -7.34 -23.08
N LYS A 462 -16.22 -6.77 -21.87
CA LYS A 462 -17.42 -6.77 -21.02
C LYS A 462 -18.15 -5.41 -21.04
N SER A 463 -19.48 -5.46 -21.05
CA SER A 463 -20.36 -4.30 -20.78
C SER A 463 -20.41 -3.96 -19.29
N ILE A 464 -21.00 -2.82 -18.91
CA ILE A 464 -21.19 -2.45 -17.49
C ILE A 464 -22.05 -3.47 -16.73
N LEU A 465 -23.08 -4.03 -17.36
CA LEU A 465 -24.03 -4.96 -16.73
C LEU A 465 -23.37 -6.28 -16.29
N HIS A 466 -22.23 -6.64 -16.90
CA HIS A 466 -21.47 -7.83 -16.52
C HIS A 466 -20.65 -7.69 -15.22
N TYR A 467 -20.54 -6.48 -14.67
CA TYR A 467 -19.79 -6.22 -13.44
C TYR A 467 -20.67 -5.86 -12.24
N ILE A 468 -21.95 -5.63 -12.47
CA ILE A 468 -22.89 -5.33 -11.39
C ILE A 468 -23.27 -6.66 -10.75
N PRO A 469 -23.07 -6.83 -9.43
CA PRO A 469 -23.60 -7.99 -8.74
C PRO A 469 -25.12 -8.00 -8.85
N PHE A 470 -25.73 -9.10 -9.32
CA PHE A 470 -27.15 -9.12 -9.66
C PHE A 470 -28.08 -9.06 -8.42
N TYR A 471 -27.55 -9.28 -7.22
CA TYR A 471 -28.28 -9.03 -5.97
C TYR A 471 -28.54 -7.55 -5.70
N ASP A 472 -27.77 -6.66 -6.32
CA ASP A 472 -28.01 -5.22 -6.30
C ASP A 472 -29.02 -4.85 -7.38
N GLU A 473 -30.25 -5.36 -7.21
CA GLU A 473 -31.33 -5.21 -8.18
C GLU A 473 -31.65 -3.73 -8.46
N GLU A 474 -31.58 -2.88 -7.43
CA GLU A 474 -31.86 -1.44 -7.54
C GLU A 474 -30.87 -0.76 -8.50
N ARG A 475 -29.57 -0.98 -8.29
CA ARG A 475 -28.54 -0.40 -9.16
C ARG A 475 -28.61 -0.96 -10.57
N PHE A 476 -28.84 -2.26 -10.72
CA PHE A 476 -28.99 -2.88 -12.03
C PHE A 476 -30.17 -2.29 -12.81
N CYS A 477 -31.34 -2.17 -12.18
CA CYS A 477 -32.52 -1.55 -12.77
C CYS A 477 -32.25 -0.08 -13.14
N ALA A 478 -31.64 0.71 -12.25
CA ALA A 478 -31.33 2.12 -12.50
C ALA A 478 -30.42 2.30 -13.74
N ILE A 479 -29.45 1.40 -13.94
CA ILE A 479 -28.54 1.43 -15.09
C ILE A 479 -29.26 1.02 -16.38
N MET A 480 -30.18 0.05 -16.33
CA MET A 480 -31.03 -0.30 -17.47
C MET A 480 -32.01 0.83 -17.84
N GLU A 481 -32.68 1.43 -16.86
CA GLU A 481 -33.56 2.59 -17.05
C GLU A 481 -32.82 3.79 -17.63
N ALA A 482 -31.53 3.92 -17.30
CA ALA A 482 -30.65 4.92 -17.89
C ALA A 482 -30.27 4.63 -19.36
N GLY A 483 -30.59 3.44 -19.89
CA GLY A 483 -30.43 3.10 -21.30
C GLY A 483 -29.41 2.00 -21.59
N ALA A 484 -28.76 1.42 -20.57
CA ALA A 484 -27.91 0.24 -20.77
C ALA A 484 -28.76 -0.97 -21.21
N ARG A 485 -28.22 -1.80 -22.11
CA ARG A 485 -28.93 -2.96 -22.64
C ARG A 485 -28.15 -4.25 -22.42
N LEU A 486 -28.88 -5.33 -22.14
CA LEU A 486 -28.35 -6.69 -22.10
C LEU A 486 -27.74 -7.06 -23.45
N ARG A 487 -26.46 -7.42 -23.45
CA ARG A 487 -25.68 -7.76 -24.66
C ARG A 487 -24.55 -8.73 -24.33
N PRO A 488 -24.20 -9.64 -25.26
CA PRO A 488 -23.05 -10.53 -25.09
C PRO A 488 -21.73 -9.77 -24.95
N ASP A 489 -20.81 -10.33 -24.18
CA ASP A 489 -19.41 -9.91 -24.12
C ASP A 489 -18.62 -10.36 -25.38
N ALA A 490 -17.32 -10.07 -25.43
CA ALA A 490 -16.46 -10.47 -26.56
C ALA A 490 -16.28 -11.99 -26.72
N GLU A 491 -16.55 -12.77 -25.67
CA GLU A 491 -16.60 -14.23 -25.72
C GLU A 491 -17.97 -14.75 -26.16
N GLY A 492 -18.93 -13.88 -26.46
CA GLY A 492 -20.32 -14.24 -26.74
C GLY A 492 -21.11 -14.64 -25.48
N GLN A 493 -20.56 -14.44 -24.29
CA GLN A 493 -21.25 -14.75 -23.03
C GLN A 493 -22.21 -13.62 -22.67
N THR A 494 -23.49 -13.96 -22.49
CA THR A 494 -24.55 -13.06 -22.02
C THR A 494 -24.54 -12.94 -20.50
N GLU A 495 -25.32 -12.01 -19.94
CA GLU A 495 -25.47 -11.84 -18.49
C GLU A 495 -25.94 -13.13 -17.80
N LEU A 496 -26.75 -13.94 -18.49
CA LEU A 496 -27.13 -15.28 -18.02
C LEU A 496 -25.92 -16.19 -17.84
N HIS A 497 -24.93 -16.19 -18.75
CA HIS A 497 -23.70 -16.98 -18.58
C HIS A 497 -22.89 -16.53 -17.36
N HIS A 498 -22.80 -15.22 -17.13
CA HIS A 498 -22.04 -14.68 -16.00
C HIS A 498 -22.70 -15.01 -14.65
N SER A 499 -24.03 -15.05 -14.58
CA SER A 499 -24.76 -15.45 -13.37
C SER A 499 -24.50 -16.90 -12.91
N MET A 500 -24.02 -17.77 -13.81
CA MET A 500 -23.79 -19.20 -13.53
C MET A 500 -22.44 -19.53 -12.88
N ARG A 501 -21.64 -18.52 -12.53
CA ARG A 501 -20.27 -18.71 -12.00
C ARG A 501 -20.19 -18.74 -10.48
N GLU A 502 -21.19 -18.18 -9.79
CA GLU A 502 -21.18 -17.92 -8.35
C GLU A 502 -22.27 -18.74 -7.63
N PRO A 503 -21.93 -19.89 -7.01
CA PRO A 503 -22.89 -20.89 -6.53
C PRO A 503 -23.89 -20.40 -5.46
N ASP A 504 -23.59 -19.29 -4.80
CA ASP A 504 -24.43 -18.77 -3.71
C ASP A 504 -25.65 -17.97 -4.21
N TRP A 505 -25.61 -17.40 -5.43
CA TRP A 505 -26.58 -16.38 -5.88
C TRP A 505 -27.29 -16.70 -7.20
N GLU A 506 -26.84 -17.72 -7.94
CA GLU A 506 -27.37 -18.16 -9.24
C GLU A 506 -28.90 -18.14 -9.35
N LEU A 507 -29.60 -18.71 -8.38
CA LEU A 507 -31.07 -18.83 -8.45
C LEU A 507 -31.77 -17.47 -8.42
N LEU A 508 -31.26 -16.53 -7.62
CA LEU A 508 -31.82 -15.18 -7.53
C LEU A 508 -31.46 -14.39 -8.78
N ASP A 509 -30.21 -14.47 -9.21
CA ASP A 509 -29.67 -13.76 -10.36
C ASP A 509 -30.41 -14.13 -11.65
N VAL A 510 -30.62 -15.42 -11.90
CA VAL A 510 -31.33 -15.88 -13.10
C VAL A 510 -32.80 -15.46 -13.06
N LYS A 511 -33.48 -15.58 -11.90
CA LYS A 511 -34.86 -15.09 -11.74
C LYS A 511 -34.96 -13.61 -12.05
N PHE A 512 -34.04 -12.82 -11.53
CA PHE A 512 -33.98 -11.39 -11.76
C PHE A 512 -33.73 -11.07 -13.24
N LEU A 513 -32.68 -11.62 -13.85
CA LEU A 513 -32.33 -11.40 -15.26
C LEU A 513 -33.45 -11.79 -16.22
N LEU A 514 -34.15 -12.90 -15.97
CA LEU A 514 -35.30 -13.32 -16.77
C LEU A 514 -36.44 -12.29 -16.71
N ARG A 515 -36.72 -11.69 -15.54
CA ARG A 515 -37.70 -10.59 -15.41
C ARG A 515 -37.26 -9.34 -16.17
N GLN A 516 -35.96 -9.09 -16.29
CA GLN A 516 -35.40 -8.00 -17.08
C GLN A 516 -35.34 -8.29 -18.60
N GLY A 517 -35.88 -9.43 -19.05
CA GLY A 517 -35.98 -9.78 -20.47
C GLY A 517 -34.77 -10.54 -21.04
N ALA A 518 -33.92 -11.13 -20.19
CA ALA A 518 -32.81 -11.98 -20.62
C ALA A 518 -33.28 -13.30 -21.27
N SER A 519 -34.57 -13.64 -21.16
CA SER A 519 -35.17 -14.83 -21.79
C SER A 519 -35.01 -14.88 -23.32
N LYS A 520 -34.88 -13.72 -23.97
CA LYS A 520 -34.59 -13.64 -25.42
C LYS A 520 -33.27 -14.35 -25.80
N ASP A 521 -32.33 -14.44 -24.85
CA ASP A 521 -30.99 -14.99 -25.01
C ASP A 521 -30.82 -16.31 -24.23
N ILE A 522 -31.93 -16.97 -23.84
CA ILE A 522 -31.92 -18.20 -23.02
C ILE A 522 -31.10 -19.35 -23.64
N ASN A 523 -31.00 -19.35 -24.98
CA ASN A 523 -30.26 -20.32 -25.78
C ASN A 523 -29.10 -19.68 -26.57
N ALA A 524 -28.69 -18.45 -26.23
CA ALA A 524 -27.55 -17.81 -26.89
C ALA A 524 -26.28 -18.63 -26.65
N GLN A 525 -25.48 -18.84 -27.70
CA GLN A 525 -24.25 -19.61 -27.61
C GLN A 525 -23.04 -18.68 -27.52
N ASP A 526 -22.15 -18.94 -26.56
CA ASP A 526 -20.84 -18.30 -26.51
C ASP A 526 -19.91 -18.77 -27.66
N ASN A 527 -18.70 -18.23 -27.74
CA ASN A 527 -17.71 -18.57 -28.77
C ASN A 527 -17.28 -20.06 -28.73
N LYS A 528 -17.62 -20.81 -27.68
CA LYS A 528 -17.42 -22.27 -27.57
C LYS A 528 -18.70 -23.06 -27.83
N GLY A 529 -19.76 -22.42 -28.32
CA GLY A 529 -21.06 -23.03 -28.57
C GLY A 529 -21.87 -23.31 -27.30
N ARG A 530 -21.47 -22.81 -26.14
CA ARG A 530 -22.12 -23.17 -24.88
C ARG A 530 -23.34 -22.28 -24.67
N THR A 531 -24.50 -22.86 -24.38
CA THR A 531 -25.69 -22.14 -23.90
C THR A 531 -25.56 -21.86 -22.39
N PRO A 532 -26.35 -20.94 -21.79
CA PRO A 532 -26.36 -20.74 -20.34
C PRO A 532 -26.61 -22.03 -19.56
N LEU A 533 -27.52 -22.88 -20.03
CA LEU A 533 -27.82 -24.19 -19.43
C LEU A 533 -26.62 -25.15 -19.52
N TYR A 534 -25.98 -25.25 -20.69
CA TYR A 534 -24.77 -26.04 -20.84
C TYR A 534 -23.66 -25.52 -19.92
N PHE A 535 -23.44 -24.20 -19.90
CA PHE A 535 -22.40 -23.54 -19.14
C PHE A 535 -22.56 -23.80 -17.63
N TYR A 536 -23.79 -23.69 -17.12
CA TYR A 536 -24.13 -23.99 -15.73
C TYR A 536 -23.69 -25.41 -15.32
N LEU A 537 -24.07 -26.41 -16.12
CA LEU A 537 -23.75 -27.81 -15.85
C LEU A 537 -22.25 -28.11 -16.00
N GLU A 538 -21.58 -27.42 -16.91
CA GLU A 538 -20.14 -27.58 -17.12
C GLU A 538 -19.33 -26.98 -15.96
N TRP A 539 -19.69 -25.79 -15.50
CA TRP A 539 -18.92 -25.03 -14.51
C TRP A 539 -19.11 -25.57 -13.09
N ASN A 540 -20.34 -25.94 -12.73
CA ASN A 540 -20.68 -26.40 -11.37
C ASN A 540 -20.45 -27.89 -11.17
N PHE A 541 -19.97 -28.29 -10.00
CA PHE A 541 -19.78 -29.70 -9.63
C PHE A 541 -21.04 -30.26 -8.98
N TYR A 542 -21.22 -31.57 -9.07
CA TYR A 542 -22.32 -32.28 -8.41
C TYR A 542 -21.74 -33.31 -7.44
N VAL A 543 -22.11 -33.17 -6.16
CA VAL A 543 -21.78 -34.14 -5.11
C VAL A 543 -23.09 -34.66 -4.51
N PRO A 544 -23.34 -35.98 -4.54
CA PRO A 544 -24.57 -36.53 -3.96
C PRO A 544 -24.70 -36.21 -2.46
N GLY A 545 -25.77 -35.52 -2.07
CA GLY A 545 -26.07 -35.19 -0.66
C GLY A 545 -25.51 -33.84 -0.17
N ASP A 546 -24.89 -33.05 -1.05
CA ASP A 546 -24.44 -31.69 -0.76
C ASP A 546 -25.35 -30.68 -1.49
N GLU A 547 -26.12 -29.90 -0.74
CA GLU A 547 -27.08 -28.92 -1.27
C GLU A 547 -26.42 -27.60 -1.74
N GLN A 548 -25.11 -27.42 -1.49
CA GLN A 548 -24.39 -26.19 -1.85
C GLN A 548 -23.83 -26.18 -3.28
N GLN A 549 -23.98 -27.26 -4.06
CA GLN A 549 -23.37 -27.40 -5.40
C GLN A 549 -24.38 -27.98 -6.41
N MET A 550 -24.55 -27.29 -7.55
CA MET A 550 -25.45 -27.60 -8.68
C MET A 550 -26.89 -28.02 -8.31
N ARG A 551 -27.82 -27.07 -8.44
CA ARG A 551 -29.21 -27.10 -8.00
C ARG A 551 -30.16 -27.44 -9.15
N ALA A 552 -31.06 -28.39 -8.93
CA ALA A 552 -32.11 -28.73 -9.89
C ALA A 552 -33.03 -27.53 -10.16
N GLU A 553 -33.22 -26.66 -9.17
CA GLU A 553 -34.04 -25.46 -9.23
C GLU A 553 -33.54 -24.46 -10.27
N VAL A 554 -32.22 -24.33 -10.47
CA VAL A 554 -31.66 -23.45 -11.50
C VAL A 554 -31.93 -24.04 -12.89
N VAL A 555 -31.79 -25.36 -13.03
CA VAL A 555 -32.11 -26.06 -14.29
C VAL A 555 -33.60 -25.98 -14.60
N ASP A 556 -34.47 -26.17 -13.61
CA ASP A 556 -35.92 -26.01 -13.74
C ASP A 556 -36.25 -24.61 -14.25
N LEU A 557 -35.69 -23.58 -13.64
CA LEU A 557 -35.94 -22.19 -14.02
C LEU A 557 -35.49 -21.88 -15.47
N LEU A 558 -34.34 -22.40 -15.88
CA LEU A 558 -33.85 -22.24 -17.26
C LEU A 558 -34.75 -22.99 -18.26
N MET A 559 -35.17 -24.22 -17.94
CA MET A 559 -36.06 -25.01 -18.78
C MET A 559 -37.46 -24.39 -18.88
N GLU A 560 -38.02 -23.87 -17.78
CA GLU A 560 -39.27 -23.09 -17.74
C GLU A 560 -39.20 -21.87 -18.66
N ALA A 561 -38.04 -21.21 -18.71
CA ALA A 561 -37.78 -20.07 -19.58
C ALA A 561 -37.54 -20.45 -21.06
N GLY A 562 -37.55 -21.74 -21.40
CA GLY A 562 -37.38 -22.24 -22.76
C GLY A 562 -35.94 -22.63 -23.14
N ALA A 563 -35.08 -22.93 -22.17
CA ALA A 563 -33.76 -23.48 -22.46
C ALA A 563 -33.86 -24.84 -23.17
N ASP A 564 -33.06 -25.02 -24.22
CA ASP A 564 -32.97 -26.26 -24.98
C ASP A 564 -31.71 -27.03 -24.55
N ALA A 565 -31.94 -28.18 -23.91
CA ALA A 565 -30.87 -29.04 -23.40
C ALA A 565 -30.15 -29.83 -24.50
N ASP A 566 -30.68 -29.82 -25.73
CA ASP A 566 -30.21 -30.62 -26.87
C ASP A 566 -29.36 -29.78 -27.88
N ILE A 567 -29.17 -28.48 -27.62
CA ILE A 567 -28.26 -27.64 -28.40
C ILE A 567 -26.80 -28.09 -28.15
N PRO A 568 -26.03 -28.47 -29.19
CA PRO A 568 -24.66 -28.92 -29.02
C PRO A 568 -23.68 -27.76 -28.91
N ALA A 569 -22.73 -27.87 -27.97
CA ALA A 569 -21.55 -27.00 -27.92
C ALA A 569 -20.53 -27.35 -29.02
N ALA A 570 -19.48 -26.54 -29.17
CA ALA A 570 -18.39 -26.82 -30.12
C ALA A 570 -17.66 -28.15 -29.83
N SER A 571 -17.78 -28.68 -28.61
CA SER A 571 -17.31 -30.00 -28.22
C SER A 571 -18.13 -31.17 -28.80
N GLY A 572 -19.29 -30.87 -29.39
CA GLY A 572 -20.29 -31.85 -29.84
C GLY A 572 -21.18 -32.41 -28.72
N LYS A 573 -20.96 -32.01 -27.46
CA LYS A 573 -21.77 -32.42 -26.31
C LYS A 573 -22.94 -31.46 -26.11
N THR A 574 -24.07 -32.01 -25.68
CA THR A 574 -25.27 -31.25 -25.26
C THR A 574 -25.27 -31.04 -23.74
N ALA A 575 -26.17 -30.19 -23.24
CA ALA A 575 -26.35 -30.01 -21.79
C ALA A 575 -26.75 -31.34 -21.12
N ARG A 576 -27.58 -32.14 -21.79
CA ARG A 576 -27.95 -33.50 -21.34
C ARG A 576 -26.73 -34.40 -21.19
N ASP A 577 -25.78 -34.35 -22.13
CA ASP A 577 -24.57 -35.17 -22.08
C ASP A 577 -23.67 -34.77 -20.91
N VAL A 578 -23.56 -33.48 -20.62
CA VAL A 578 -22.79 -32.96 -19.48
C VAL A 578 -23.41 -33.41 -18.15
N ALA A 579 -24.74 -33.28 -18.00
CA ALA A 579 -25.45 -33.75 -16.81
C ALA A 579 -25.27 -35.26 -16.58
N LYS A 580 -25.39 -36.08 -17.64
CA LYS A 580 -25.13 -37.53 -17.58
C LYS A 580 -23.70 -37.84 -17.18
N ALA A 581 -22.71 -37.16 -17.76
CA ALA A 581 -21.30 -37.35 -17.44
C ALA A 581 -20.98 -37.03 -15.97
N LYS A 582 -21.63 -36.02 -15.40
CA LYS A 582 -21.51 -35.65 -13.98
C LYS A 582 -22.39 -36.48 -13.04
N LYS A 583 -23.18 -37.43 -13.56
CA LYS A 583 -24.16 -38.25 -12.82
C LYS A 583 -25.19 -37.39 -12.06
N PHE A 584 -25.54 -36.23 -12.60
CA PHE A 584 -26.57 -35.37 -12.03
C PHE A 584 -27.97 -35.97 -12.28
N PRO A 585 -28.73 -36.31 -11.23
CA PRO A 585 -30.01 -36.99 -11.36
C PRO A 585 -31.12 -36.00 -11.71
N TYR A 586 -31.14 -35.54 -12.96
CA TYR A 586 -32.16 -34.62 -13.46
C TYR A 586 -32.81 -35.16 -14.74
N ASP A 587 -34.15 -35.15 -14.74
CA ASP A 587 -34.96 -35.58 -15.87
C ASP A 587 -35.33 -34.38 -16.76
N PHE A 588 -34.63 -34.25 -17.89
CA PHE A 588 -34.92 -33.22 -18.89
C PHE A 588 -36.15 -33.56 -19.77
N ASP A 589 -36.67 -34.78 -19.74
CA ASP A 589 -37.82 -35.18 -20.58
C ASP A 589 -39.16 -34.69 -20.03
N LYS A 590 -39.22 -34.30 -18.75
CA LYS A 590 -40.42 -33.67 -18.14
C LYS A 590 -40.85 -32.35 -18.79
N TRP A 591 -39.96 -31.72 -19.57
CA TRP A 591 -40.19 -30.44 -20.26
C TRP A 591 -40.57 -30.59 -21.74
N LYS A 592 -40.62 -31.82 -22.27
CA LYS A 592 -41.16 -32.05 -23.61
C LYS A 592 -42.67 -31.86 -23.56
N THR A 593 -43.19 -30.83 -24.19
CA THR A 593 -44.63 -30.75 -24.48
C THR A 593 -45.01 -31.93 -25.37
N GLU A 594 -46.02 -32.72 -24.97
CA GLU A 594 -46.70 -33.63 -25.89
C GLU A 594 -47.15 -32.80 -27.12
N GLY A 595 -46.68 -33.22 -28.29
CA GLY A 595 -46.62 -32.42 -29.52
C GLY A 595 -47.96 -32.00 -30.12
#